data_AF-A0A7W1XX43-F1
#
_entry.id   AF-A0A7W1XX43-F1
#
_cell.length_a   1.000
_cell.length_b   1.000
_cell.length_c   1.000
_cell.angle_alpha   90.00
_cell.angle_beta   90.00
_cell.angle_gamma   90.00
#
_symmetry.space_group_name_H-M   'P 1'
#
loop_
_entity.id
_entity.type
_entity.pdbx_description
1 polymer ?
#
loop_
_entity_poly.entity_id
_entity_poly.type
_entity_poly.pdbx_seq_one_letter_code
_entity_poly.pdbx_strand_id
1 'polypeptide(L)' 'MGYFALKLAKLSGEHTGEDLQILREAGFSDSQILEAIHVVGFFSHINRVAEATGVDLETWMPPADIPSKED' A
#
# COMPACT_ATOMS: atom_id res chain seq x y z
N MET A 1 6.29 -7.71 -7.72
CA MET A 1 5.73 -7.33 -6.40
C MET A 1 5.58 -5.82 -6.19
N GLY A 2 6.64 -5.00 -6.27
CA GLY A 2 6.54 -3.55 -5.96
C GLY A 2 5.48 -2.79 -6.78
N TYR A 3 5.38 -3.06 -8.09
CA TYR A 3 4.34 -2.47 -8.95
C TYR A 3 2.91 -2.83 -8.51
N PHE A 4 2.67 -4.08 -8.15
CA PHE A 4 1.38 -4.57 -7.65
C PHE A 4 1.02 -3.93 -6.30
N ALA A 5 1.99 -3.81 -5.38
CA ALA A 5 1.80 -3.11 -4.12
C ALA A 5 1.41 -1.64 -4.32
N LEU A 6 2.04 -0.95 -5.28
CA LEU A 6 1.71 0.44 -5.59
C LEU A 6 0.29 0.57 -6.16
N LYS A 7 -0.11 -0.34 -7.06
CA LYS A 7 -1.48 -0.41 -7.57
C LYS A 7 -2.48 -0.59 -6.42
N LEU A 8 -2.26 -1.59 -5.55
CA LEU A 8 -3.10 -1.89 -4.39
C LEU A 8 -3.27 -0.68 -3.46
N ALA A 9 -2.18 0.02 -3.17
CA ALA A 9 -2.21 1.20 -2.31
C ALA A 9 -3.06 2.34 -2.88
N LYS A 10 -3.09 2.46 -4.22
CA LYS A 10 -3.78 3.54 -4.94
C LYS A 10 -5.26 3.26 -5.23
N LEU A 11 -5.84 2.13 -4.80
CA LEU A 11 -7.22 1.74 -5.15
C LEU A 11 -7.49 1.76 -6.65
N SER A 12 -6.47 1.50 -7.48
CA SER A 12 -6.70 1.35 -8.91
C SER A 12 -7.54 0.09 -9.08
N GLY A 13 -8.86 0.24 -9.30
CA GLY A 13 -9.81 -0.88 -9.45
C GLY A 13 -9.45 -1.88 -10.55
N GLU A 14 -8.38 -1.64 -11.30
CA GLU A 14 -7.69 -2.54 -12.20
C GLU A 14 -6.73 -3.51 -11.48
N HIS A 15 -7.16 -4.10 -10.35
CA HIS A 15 -6.50 -5.30 -9.81
C HIS A 15 -7.07 -6.50 -10.53
N THR A 16 -6.54 -6.75 -11.72
CA THR A 16 -7.02 -7.83 -12.58
C THR A 16 -6.36 -9.14 -12.16
N GLY A 17 -7.02 -10.26 -12.44
CA GLY A 17 -6.41 -11.59 -12.28
C GLY A 17 -5.08 -11.74 -13.02
N GLU A 18 -4.81 -10.87 -14.00
CA GLU A 18 -3.55 -10.74 -14.73
C GLU A 18 -2.38 -10.31 -13.84
N ASP A 19 -2.56 -9.32 -12.94
CA ASP A 19 -1.49 -8.93 -12.01
C ASP A 19 -1.11 -10.11 -11.10
N LEU A 20 -2.09 -10.90 -10.66
CA LEU A 20 -1.84 -12.12 -9.86
C LEU A 20 -1.13 -13.20 -10.68
N GLN A 21 -1.51 -13.35 -11.96
CA GLN A 21 -0.88 -14.29 -12.89
C GLN A 21 0.61 -13.96 -13.08
N ILE A 22 0.94 -12.69 -13.33
CA ILE A 22 2.32 -12.21 -13.49
C ILE A 22 3.16 -12.52 -12.24
N LEU A 23 2.58 -12.36 -11.04
CA LEU A 23 3.29 -12.67 -9.80
C LEU A 23 3.53 -14.17 -9.62
N ARG A 24 2.56 -15.01 -9.99
CA ARG A 24 2.75 -16.47 -9.99
C ARG A 24 3.82 -16.90 -10.99
N GLU A 25 3.81 -16.34 -12.20
CA GLU A 25 4.83 -16.59 -13.23
C GLU A 25 6.22 -16.13 -12.78
N ALA A 26 6.30 -15.09 -11.96
CA ALA A 26 7.54 -14.65 -11.33
C ALA A 26 7.98 -15.53 -10.13
N GLY A 27 7.24 -16.60 -9.81
CA GLY A 27 7.61 -17.59 -8.80
C GLY A 27 7.07 -17.31 -7.39
N PHE A 28 6.17 -16.35 -7.21
CA PHE A 28 5.55 -16.11 -5.91
C PHE A 28 4.42 -17.10 -5.65
N SER A 29 4.34 -17.64 -4.44
CA SER A 29 3.21 -18.47 -4.02
C SER A 29 1.97 -17.62 -3.75
N ASP A 30 0.79 -18.23 -3.83
CA ASP A 30 -0.47 -17.57 -3.45
C ASP A 30 -0.43 -17.06 -1.99
N SER A 31 0.26 -17.77 -1.09
CA SER A 31 0.42 -17.32 0.30
C SER A 31 1.26 -16.06 0.43
N GLN A 32 2.36 -15.94 -0.31
CA GLN A 32 3.20 -14.73 -0.34
C GLN A 32 2.46 -13.54 -0.96
N ILE A 33 1.67 -13.81 -2.01
CA ILE A 33 0.85 -12.79 -2.66
C ILE A 33 -0.25 -12.31 -1.69
N LEU A 34 -0.91 -13.23 -0.99
CA LEU A 34 -1.92 -12.90 0.02
C LEU A 34 -1.35 -12.08 1.19
N GLU A 35 -0.16 -12.45 1.67
CA GLU A 35 0.54 -11.70 2.72
C GLU A 35 0.82 -10.26 2.29
N ALA A 36 1.32 -10.07 1.05
CA ALA A 36 1.53 -8.74 0.49
C ALA A 36 0.22 -7.94 0.36
N ILE A 37 -0.87 -8.58 -0.07
CA ILE A 37 -2.19 -7.94 -0.15
C ILE A 37 -2.65 -7.48 1.24
N HIS A 38 -2.51 -8.33 2.27
CA HIS A 38 -2.90 -7.97 3.63
C HIS A 38 -2.10 -6.80 4.18
N VAL A 39 -0.77 -6.83 4.06
CA VAL A 39 0.09 -5.75 4.58
C VAL A 39 -0.23 -4.44 3.86
N VAL A 40 -0.24 -4.44 2.53
CA VAL A 40 -0.49 -3.22 1.75
C VAL A 40 -1.91 -2.70 2.00
N GLY A 41 -2.91 -3.57 2.02
CA GLY A 41 -4.30 -3.20 2.27
C GLY A 41 -4.52 -2.63 3.66
N PHE A 42 -3.91 -3.23 4.69
CA PHE A 42 -3.99 -2.77 6.07
C PHE A 42 -3.43 -1.36 6.25
N PHE A 43 -2.20 -1.11 5.79
CA PHE A 43 -1.60 0.23 5.89
C PHE A 43 -2.34 1.26 5.03
N SER A 44 -2.82 0.87 3.84
CA SER A 44 -3.62 1.76 3.01
C SER A 44 -4.93 2.18 3.69
N HIS A 45 -5.55 1.27 4.44
CA HIS A 45 -6.73 1.60 5.24
C HIS A 45 -6.42 2.56 6.38
N ILE A 46 -5.41 2.25 7.21
CA ILE A 46 -5.02 3.11 8.34
C ILE A 46 -4.61 4.51 7.87
N ASN A 47 -3.81 4.60 6.80
CA ASN A 47 -3.39 5.89 6.26
C ASN A 47 -4.58 6.74 5.81
N ARG A 48 -5.62 6.15 5.21
CA ARG A 48 -6.84 6.88 4.83
C ARG A 48 -7.66 7.31 6.03
N VAL A 49 -7.76 6.47 7.06
CA VAL A 49 -8.43 6.85 8.30
C VAL A 49 -7.70 8.04 8.92
N ALA A 50 -6.38 7.99 9.02
CA ALA A 50 -5.56 9.07 9.55
C ALA A 50 -5.71 10.37 8.74
N GLU A 51 -5.68 10.28 7.41
CA GLU A 51 -5.87 11.43 6.50
C GLU A 51 -7.28 12.03 6.65
N ALA A 52 -8.32 11.20 6.75
CA ALA A 52 -9.70 11.67 6.89
C ALA A 52 -10.00 12.27 8.26
N THR A 53 -9.34 11.81 9.33
CA THR A 53 -9.53 12.34 10.69
C THR A 53 -8.57 13.47 11.03
N GLY A 54 -7.51 13.66 10.24
CA GLY A 54 -6.45 14.62 10.53
C GLY A 54 -5.66 14.26 11.79
N VAL A 55 -5.54 12.97 12.11
CA VAL A 55 -4.77 12.54 13.29
C VAL A 55 -3.29 12.86 13.08
N ASP A 56 -2.69 13.53 14.07
CA ASP A 56 -1.27 13.84 14.05
C ASP A 56 -0.41 12.64 14.40
N LEU A 57 0.88 12.73 14.05
CA LEU A 57 1.88 11.77 14.51
C LEU A 57 1.99 11.82 16.05
N GLU A 58 2.13 10.65 16.65
CA GLU A 58 2.48 10.52 18.06
C GLU A 58 3.78 11.25 18.39
N THR A 59 3.88 11.77 19.62
CA THR A 59 5.01 12.60 20.08
C THR A 59 6.39 11.92 20.00
N TRP A 60 6.43 10.60 19.95
CA TRP A 60 7.66 9.79 19.82
C TRP A 60 8.00 9.46 18.36
N MET A 61 7.09 9.69 17.42
CA MET A 61 7.37 9.49 16.00
C MET A 61 8.11 10.72 15.45
N PRO A 62 9.22 10.50 14.71
CA PRO A 62 9.92 11.61 14.06
C PRO A 62 8.99 12.28 13.03
N PRO A 63 9.14 13.59 12.79
CA PRO A 63 8.45 14.25 11.69
C PRO A 63 8.73 13.48 10.41
N ALA A 64 7.68 13.17 9.65
CA ALA A 64 7.86 12.56 8.34
C ALA A 64 8.71 13.52 7.48
N ASP A 65 9.73 12.98 6.82
CA ASP A 65 10.53 13.71 5.81
C ASP A 65 9.68 13.83 4.54
N ILE A 66 8.60 14.59 4.65
CA ILE A 66 7.69 14.91 3.54
C ILE A 66 8.36 16.08 2.82
N PRO A 67 8.77 15.92 1.55
CA PRO A 67 9.19 17.07 0.76
C PRO A 67 8.07 18.10 0.84
N SER A 68 8.41 19.34 1.23
CA SER A 68 7.43 20.44 1.23
C SER A 68 6.71 20.40 -0.11
N LYS A 69 5.37 20.29 -0.08
CA LYS A 69 4.59 20.54 -1.29
C LYS A 69 4.96 21.96 -1.71
N GLU A 70 5.75 22.09 -2.77
CA GLU A 70 6.05 23.38 -3.38
C GLU A 70 4.70 24.04 -3.73
N ASP A 71 4.56 25.31 -3.32
CA ASP A 71 3.38 26.16 -3.54
C ASP A 71 3.07 26.38 -5.04
#